data_AF-A0A127ZJ06-F1
#
_entry.id   AF-A0A127ZJ06-F1
#
_cell.length_a   1.000
_cell.length_b   1.000
_cell.length_c   1.000
_cell.angle_alpha   90.00
_cell.angle_beta   90.00
_cell.angle_gamma   90.00
#
_symmetry.space_group_name_H-M   'P 1'
#
loop_
_entity.id
_entity.type
_entity.pdbx_description
1 polymer ?
#
loop_
_entity_poly.entity_id
_entity_poly.type
_entity_poly.pdbx_seq_one_letter_code
_entity_poly.pdbx_strand_id
1 'polypeptide(L)'
;MSRLFAFFSIALPFCAAAVAQLGGRHRRGLERRTRNPDERIVSGIPLASGRIVRGRAMPGLWSHYLHHRETQFISPFDGNRVNPQKLQALKEHVSRMENIRIATSNDPRINEEGRQSISQRFNNWSEMSINEENPNSLHHASLAFQQDLIKLGKLHAVLRELDPQLHA
;
A
#
# COMPACT_ATOMS: atom_id res chain seq x y z
N MET A 1 -61.19 11.60 29.30
CA MET A 1 -61.18 10.29 28.62
C MET A 1 -59.99 9.48 29.12
N SER A 2 -60.19 8.17 29.22
CA SER A 2 -59.43 7.19 29.99
C SER A 2 -58.05 6.81 29.42
N ARG A 3 -57.24 6.20 30.31
CA ARG A 3 -55.86 5.66 30.21
C ARG A 3 -55.65 4.66 29.05
N LEU A 4 -54.40 4.48 28.57
CA LEU A 4 -53.62 3.22 28.67
C LEU A 4 -52.29 3.21 27.87
N PHE A 5 -51.34 2.46 28.42
CA PHE A 5 -49.96 2.18 28.01
C PHE A 5 -49.84 1.38 26.70
N ALA A 6 -48.70 1.48 26.02
CA ALA A 6 -47.95 0.30 25.54
C ALA A 6 -46.49 0.65 25.21
N PHE A 7 -45.57 0.11 26.02
CA PHE A 7 -44.20 -0.19 25.63
C PHE A 7 -44.20 -1.28 24.56
N PHE A 8 -43.29 -1.23 23.58
CA PHE A 8 -42.71 -2.47 23.02
C PHE A 8 -41.36 -2.19 22.35
N SER A 9 -40.28 -2.55 23.06
CA SER A 9 -38.96 -2.80 22.49
C SER A 9 -38.97 -4.17 21.81
N ILE A 10 -38.34 -4.30 20.64
CA ILE A 10 -37.94 -5.62 20.11
C ILE A 10 -36.46 -5.56 19.76
N ALA A 11 -35.65 -6.10 20.67
CA ALA A 11 -34.30 -6.56 20.41
C ALA A 11 -34.38 -7.92 19.70
N LEU A 12 -33.56 -8.13 18.68
CA LEU A 12 -33.32 -9.45 18.09
C LEU A 12 -31.83 -9.81 18.25
N PRO A 13 -31.50 -10.74 19.15
CA PRO A 13 -30.24 -11.46 19.12
C PRO A 13 -30.50 -12.97 19.03
N PHE A 14 -30.15 -13.60 17.91
CA PHE A 14 -30.05 -15.06 17.75
C PHE A 14 -29.10 -15.30 16.55
N CYS A 15 -28.07 -16.15 16.55
CA CYS A 15 -27.77 -17.33 17.35
C CYS A 15 -26.25 -17.53 17.48
N ALA A 16 -25.85 -18.03 18.64
CA ALA A 16 -24.54 -18.62 18.89
C ALA A 16 -24.44 -20.01 18.24
N ALA A 17 -23.23 -20.37 17.79
CA ALA A 17 -22.83 -21.76 17.66
C ALA A 17 -21.50 -21.92 18.42
N ALA A 18 -21.60 -22.44 19.64
CA ALA A 18 -20.50 -23.05 20.34
C ALA A 18 -20.57 -24.56 20.10
N VAL A 19 -19.50 -25.16 19.59
CA VAL A 19 -19.24 -26.59 19.75
C VAL A 19 -17.88 -26.71 20.41
N ALA A 20 -17.93 -27.10 21.68
CA ALA A 20 -16.78 -27.56 22.43
C ALA A 20 -16.42 -28.98 21.97
N GLN A 21 -15.13 -29.26 21.84
CA GLN A 21 -14.62 -30.57 22.26
C GLN A 21 -13.19 -30.48 22.78
N LEU A 22 -13.12 -30.71 24.08
CA LEU A 22 -11.96 -30.97 24.90
C LEU A 22 -11.42 -32.38 24.59
N GLY A 23 -10.11 -32.58 24.72
CA GLY A 23 -9.55 -33.87 25.13
C GLY A 23 -8.42 -34.41 24.26
N GLY A 24 -7.27 -34.68 24.88
CA GLY A 24 -6.24 -35.53 24.26
C GLY A 24 -4.79 -35.21 24.60
N ARG A 25 -4.44 -35.11 25.88
CA ARG A 25 -3.06 -35.06 26.36
C ARG A 25 -2.49 -36.48 26.44
N HIS A 26 -1.48 -36.84 25.64
CA HIS A 26 -0.46 -37.92 25.83
C HIS A 26 0.13 -38.30 24.46
N ARG A 27 1.40 -38.66 24.24
CA ARG A 27 2.68 -38.65 24.98
C ARG A 27 3.73 -39.10 23.94
N ARG A 28 5.01 -38.78 24.20
CA ARG A 28 6.21 -39.53 23.78
C ARG A 28 6.65 -39.43 22.30
N GLY A 29 7.61 -38.52 22.08
CA GLY A 29 8.99 -38.94 21.79
C GLY A 29 9.29 -39.48 20.41
N LEU A 30 9.87 -38.62 19.57
CA LEU A 30 11.16 -38.95 18.97
C LEU A 30 12.01 -37.68 18.92
N GLU A 31 12.77 -37.47 20.00
CA GLU A 31 13.98 -36.69 19.92
C GLU A 31 14.85 -37.29 18.80
N ARG A 32 14.98 -36.59 17.68
CA ARG A 32 16.25 -36.55 16.98
C ARG A 32 16.80 -35.15 17.11
N ARG A 33 17.55 -34.97 18.19
CA ARG A 33 18.61 -33.98 18.27
C ARG A 33 19.51 -34.16 17.05
N THR A 34 19.34 -33.33 16.03
CA THR A 34 20.48 -32.91 15.21
C THR A 34 21.05 -31.68 15.90
N ARG A 35 21.98 -31.92 16.83
CA ARG A 35 22.95 -30.90 17.23
C ARG A 35 23.71 -30.50 15.97
N ASN A 36 23.58 -29.25 15.55
CA ASN A 36 24.68 -28.58 14.85
C ASN A 36 25.60 -27.98 15.92
N PRO A 37 26.92 -28.09 15.80
CA PRO A 37 27.85 -27.52 16.76
C PRO A 37 28.11 -26.01 16.56
N ASP A 38 27.42 -25.34 15.62
CA ASP A 38 27.53 -23.89 15.43
C ASP A 38 26.19 -23.17 15.64
N GLU A 39 26.27 -22.12 16.46
CA GLU A 39 25.22 -21.28 17.01
C GLU A 39 24.38 -20.56 15.94
N ARG A 40 23.06 -20.86 15.86
CA ARG A 40 21.96 -19.87 15.85
C ARG A 40 20.60 -20.55 15.62
N ILE A 41 19.69 -20.36 16.56
CA ILE A 41 18.26 -20.63 16.36
C ILE A 41 17.66 -19.41 15.64
N VAL A 42 17.34 -19.56 14.36
CA VAL A 42 16.44 -18.61 13.67
C VAL A 42 15.02 -19.13 13.87
N SER A 43 14.19 -18.35 14.57
CA SER A 43 12.76 -18.59 14.74
C SER A 43 12.09 -18.71 13.36
N GLY A 44 11.69 -19.93 13.00
CA GLY A 44 11.06 -20.24 11.73
C GLY A 44 9.54 -20.04 11.80
N ILE A 45 9.03 -19.12 10.98
CA ILE A 45 7.64 -19.13 10.50
C ILE A 45 7.57 -20.21 9.40
N PRO A 46 6.52 -21.06 9.34
CA PRO A 46 6.51 -22.17 8.39
C PRO A 46 6.36 -21.65 6.96
N LEU A 47 7.32 -22.01 6.09
CA LEU A 47 7.23 -21.82 4.65
C LEU A 47 6.12 -22.70 4.09
N ALA A 48 5.02 -22.08 3.66
CA ALA A 48 4.13 -22.69 2.68
C ALA A 48 4.79 -22.56 1.29
N SER A 49 5.24 -23.71 0.78
CA SER A 49 5.56 -24.07 -0.61
C SER A 49 5.54 -22.95 -1.66
N GLY A 50 6.72 -22.60 -2.18
CA GLY A 50 6.86 -21.82 -3.41
C GLY A 50 8.28 -21.30 -3.63
N ARG A 51 9.13 -22.12 -4.25
CA ARG A 51 10.44 -21.81 -4.89
C ARG A 51 11.04 -20.42 -4.59
N ILE A 52 12.06 -20.40 -3.73
CA ILE A 52 13.02 -19.29 -3.66
C ILE A 52 14.04 -19.50 -4.79
N VAL A 53 13.80 -18.90 -5.95
CA VAL A 53 14.82 -18.73 -6.99
C VAL A 53 15.66 -17.49 -6.61
N ARG A 54 16.99 -17.62 -6.72
CA ARG A 54 17.97 -16.58 -6.35
C ARG A 54 17.75 -15.28 -7.11
N GLY A 55 17.06 -14.36 -6.45
CA GLY A 55 17.09 -12.92 -6.66
C GLY A 55 16.48 -12.32 -5.40
N ARG A 56 17.21 -11.49 -4.66
CA ARG A 56 16.72 -10.95 -3.37
C ARG A 56 15.38 -10.23 -3.60
N ALA A 57 14.28 -10.88 -3.23
CA ALA A 57 12.99 -10.23 -3.13
C ALA A 57 13.13 -9.10 -2.11
N MET A 58 12.88 -7.85 -2.53
CA MET A 58 12.74 -6.73 -1.61
C MET A 58 11.38 -6.87 -0.91
N PRO A 59 11.31 -7.28 0.37
CA PRO A 59 10.02 -7.56 0.99
C PRO A 59 9.21 -6.27 1.27
N GLY A 60 9.89 -5.12 1.38
CA GLY A 60 9.27 -3.82 1.66
C GLY A 60 8.82 -3.06 0.42
N LEU A 61 9.74 -2.70 -0.49
CA LEU A 61 9.40 -1.85 -1.65
C LEU A 61 8.29 -2.45 -2.51
N TRP A 62 8.38 -3.75 -2.80
CA TRP A 62 7.42 -4.45 -3.67
C TRP A 62 6.04 -4.56 -3.02
N SER A 63 5.94 -4.85 -1.73
CA SER A 63 4.65 -4.91 -1.05
C SER A 63 3.96 -3.54 -1.03
N HIS A 64 4.72 -2.47 -0.76
CA HIS A 64 4.21 -1.09 -0.83
C HIS A 64 3.78 -0.70 -2.25
N TYR A 65 4.58 -1.02 -3.26
CA TYR A 65 4.25 -0.70 -4.64
C TYR A 65 3.05 -1.51 -5.15
N LEU A 66 3.02 -2.83 -4.94
CA LEU A 66 1.92 -3.69 -5.37
C LEU A 66 0.58 -3.26 -4.75
N HIS A 67 0.60 -2.85 -3.48
CA HIS A 67 -0.59 -2.34 -2.81
C HIS A 67 -1.12 -1.04 -3.43
N HIS A 68 -0.25 -0.21 -4.02
CA HIS A 68 -0.61 1.11 -4.51
C HIS A 68 -0.65 1.26 -6.03
N ARG A 69 -0.10 0.32 -6.81
CA ARG A 69 0.01 0.42 -8.28
C ARG A 69 -1.35 0.58 -8.99
N GLU A 70 -2.42 0.07 -8.39
CA GLU A 70 -3.78 0.09 -8.96
C GLU A 70 -4.57 1.31 -8.48
N THR A 71 -4.02 2.09 -7.56
CA THR A 71 -4.67 3.31 -7.08
C THR A 71 -4.65 4.33 -8.21
N GLN A 72 -5.82 4.87 -8.56
CA GLN A 72 -5.90 5.87 -9.62
C GLN A 72 -5.36 7.22 -9.12
N PHE A 73 -4.66 7.93 -10.00
CA PHE A 73 -4.24 9.30 -9.77
C PHE A 73 -5.38 10.25 -10.18
N ILE A 74 -6.23 10.57 -9.21
CA ILE A 74 -7.49 11.28 -9.45
C ILE A 74 -7.23 12.78 -9.52
N SER A 75 -7.77 13.45 -10.55
CA SER A 75 -7.75 14.90 -10.65
C SER A 75 -8.48 15.55 -9.48
N PRO A 76 -7.88 16.52 -8.76
CA PRO A 76 -8.55 17.23 -7.68
C PRO A 76 -9.51 18.32 -8.19
N PHE A 77 -9.54 18.57 -9.50
CA PHE A 77 -10.30 19.66 -10.12
C PHE A 77 -11.66 19.19 -10.62
N ASP A 78 -12.71 19.90 -10.22
CA ASP A 78 -14.08 19.79 -10.73
C ASP A 78 -14.45 21.11 -11.42
N GLY A 79 -14.02 21.26 -12.68
CA GLY A 79 -14.10 22.51 -13.41
C GLY A 79 -13.18 23.58 -12.80
N ASN A 80 -13.73 24.75 -12.46
CA ASN A 80 -12.99 25.87 -11.86
C ASN A 80 -12.95 25.80 -10.32
N ARG A 81 -13.06 24.60 -9.75
CA ARG A 81 -13.08 24.39 -8.30
C ARG A 81 -12.22 23.21 -7.92
N VAL A 82 -11.70 23.26 -6.70
CA VAL A 82 -10.99 22.15 -6.08
C VAL A 82 -11.99 21.33 -5.28
N ASN A 83 -11.98 20.02 -5.49
CA ASN A 83 -12.71 19.07 -4.67
C ASN A 83 -11.86 18.70 -3.45
N PRO A 84 -12.28 19.01 -2.20
CA PRO A 84 -11.46 18.77 -1.01
C PRO A 84 -11.08 17.31 -0.81
N GLN A 85 -12.00 16.38 -1.08
CA GLN A 85 -11.75 14.95 -0.89
C GLN A 85 -10.74 14.43 -1.92
N LYS A 86 -10.88 14.85 -3.18
CA LYS A 86 -9.93 14.46 -4.24
C LYS A 86 -8.56 15.10 -4.04
N LEU A 87 -8.49 16.35 -3.54
CA LEU A 87 -7.21 16.97 -3.18
C LEU A 87 -6.52 16.22 -2.05
N GLN A 88 -7.26 15.83 -1.00
CA GLN A 88 -6.68 15.06 0.10
C GLN A 88 -6.16 13.71 -0.40
N ALA A 89 -6.93 13.00 -1.22
CA ALA A 89 -6.49 11.75 -1.83
C ALA A 89 -5.24 11.94 -2.69
N LEU A 90 -5.16 13.02 -3.48
CA LEU A 90 -3.97 13.36 -4.27
C LEU A 90 -2.75 13.60 -3.39
N LYS A 91 -2.89 14.38 -2.31
CA LYS A 91 -1.79 14.66 -1.35
C LYS A 91 -1.21 13.36 -0.78
N GLU A 92 -2.08 12.47 -0.33
CA GLU A 92 -1.66 11.17 0.22
C GLU A 92 -1.03 10.27 -0.83
N HIS A 93 -1.57 10.27 -2.05
CA HIS A 93 -1.04 9.47 -3.14
C HIS A 93 0.36 9.96 -3.53
N VAL A 94 0.53 11.26 -3.76
CA VAL A 94 1.82 11.88 -4.10
C VAL A 94 2.86 11.59 -3.04
N SER A 95 2.51 11.72 -1.76
CA SER A 95 3.42 11.41 -0.65
C SER A 95 3.90 9.96 -0.70
N ARG A 96 2.99 9.01 -0.95
CA ARG A 96 3.34 7.58 -1.11
C ARG A 96 4.24 7.34 -2.32
N MET A 97 3.93 7.93 -3.46
CA MET A 97 4.72 7.75 -4.69
C MET A 97 6.09 8.41 -4.61
N GLU A 98 6.23 9.53 -3.90
CA GLU A 98 7.54 10.13 -3.63
C GLU A 98 8.41 9.21 -2.76
N ASN A 99 7.83 8.54 -1.75
CA ASN A 99 8.57 7.56 -0.94
C ASN A 99 9.03 6.36 -1.79
N ILE A 100 8.15 5.85 -2.66
CA ILE A 100 8.49 4.77 -3.60
C ILE A 100 9.59 5.24 -4.57
N ARG A 101 9.49 6.45 -5.11
CA ARG A 101 10.50 7.06 -5.99
C ARG A 101 11.86 7.11 -5.30
N ILE A 102 11.94 7.63 -4.08
CA ILE A 102 13.18 7.72 -3.30
C ILE A 102 13.79 6.33 -3.08
N ALA A 103 12.99 5.36 -2.66
CA ALA A 103 13.46 4.00 -2.46
C ALA A 103 13.96 3.36 -3.76
N THR A 104 13.25 3.60 -4.87
CA THR A 104 13.62 3.10 -6.22
C THR A 104 14.90 3.74 -6.73
N SER A 105 15.07 5.06 -6.56
CA SER A 105 16.30 5.77 -6.93
C SER A 105 17.52 5.28 -6.16
N ASN A 106 17.34 4.75 -4.95
CA ASN A 106 18.44 4.21 -4.14
C ASN A 106 18.66 2.71 -4.36
N ASP A 107 17.84 2.03 -5.17
CA ASP A 107 18.01 0.60 -5.45
C ASP A 107 19.29 0.38 -6.28
N PRO A 108 20.18 -0.55 -5.89
CA PRO A 108 21.41 -0.82 -6.64
C PRO A 108 21.18 -1.49 -8.00
N ARG A 109 19.98 -2.02 -8.26
CA ARG A 109 19.62 -2.70 -9.51
C ARG A 109 19.16 -1.73 -10.61
N ILE A 110 18.81 -0.49 -10.25
CA ILE A 110 18.41 0.52 -11.24
C ILE A 110 19.64 0.95 -12.03
N ASN A 111 19.54 0.98 -13.36
CA ASN A 111 20.56 1.57 -14.21
C ASN A 111 20.52 3.11 -14.13
N GLU A 112 21.53 3.76 -14.69
CA GLU A 112 21.65 5.22 -14.66
C GLU A 112 20.51 5.91 -15.43
N GLU A 113 20.10 5.37 -16.57
CA GLU A 113 18.98 5.89 -17.37
C GLU A 113 17.66 5.89 -16.58
N GLY A 114 17.35 4.77 -15.92
CA GLY A 114 16.19 4.64 -15.05
C GLY A 114 16.25 5.65 -13.91
N ARG A 115 17.41 5.80 -13.25
CA ARG A 115 17.62 6.77 -12.17
C ARG A 115 17.38 8.21 -12.63
N GLN A 116 17.89 8.57 -13.81
CA GLN A 116 17.68 9.87 -14.42
C GLN A 116 16.20 10.10 -14.78
N SER A 117 15.50 9.07 -15.26
CA SER A 117 14.09 9.16 -15.65
C SER A 117 13.15 9.53 -14.48
N ILE A 118 13.49 9.11 -13.25
CA ILE A 118 12.74 9.36 -12.01
C ILE A 118 13.45 10.35 -11.06
N SER A 119 14.42 11.12 -11.59
CA SER A 119 15.19 12.10 -10.81
C SER A 119 14.34 13.27 -10.29
N GLN A 120 13.31 13.65 -11.05
CA GLN A 120 12.41 14.73 -10.71
C GLN A 120 11.45 14.34 -9.59
N ARG A 121 11.30 15.22 -8.60
CA ARG A 121 10.35 15.06 -7.50
C ARG A 121 8.93 15.37 -7.97
N PHE A 122 7.94 14.76 -7.33
CA PHE A 122 6.55 15.17 -7.48
C PHE A 122 6.34 16.60 -6.95
N ASN A 123 5.33 17.29 -7.49
CA ASN A 123 5.03 18.65 -7.05
C ASN A 123 4.53 18.67 -5.59
N ASN A 124 4.78 19.77 -4.88
CA ASN A 124 4.29 19.91 -3.50
C ASN A 124 2.81 20.33 -3.50
N TRP A 125 1.94 19.40 -3.15
CA TRP A 125 0.50 19.66 -3.06
C TRP A 125 0.06 20.21 -1.70
N SER A 126 0.93 20.19 -0.67
CA SER A 126 0.53 20.58 0.70
C SER A 126 0.04 22.02 0.80
N GLU A 127 0.57 22.90 -0.04
CA GLU A 127 0.29 24.33 -0.08
C GLU A 127 -1.00 24.67 -0.84
N MET A 128 -1.55 23.73 -1.61
CA MET A 128 -2.79 23.97 -2.34
C MET A 128 -3.97 24.09 -1.37
N SER A 129 -4.63 25.25 -1.44
CA SER A 129 -5.86 25.54 -0.70
C SER A 129 -7.07 24.87 -1.35
N ILE A 130 -7.98 24.35 -0.51
CA ILE A 130 -9.28 23.83 -0.96
C ILE A 130 -10.22 24.92 -1.45
N ASN A 131 -9.99 26.17 -1.02
CA ASN A 131 -10.80 27.34 -1.37
C ASN A 131 -10.10 28.21 -2.44
N GLU A 132 -9.22 27.60 -3.25
CA GLU A 132 -8.58 28.31 -4.36
C GLU A 132 -9.63 28.61 -5.46
N GLU A 133 -9.78 29.89 -5.79
CA GLU A 133 -10.73 30.41 -6.77
C GLU A 133 -10.03 31.17 -7.90
N ASN A 134 -8.73 31.47 -7.77
CA ASN A 134 -7.98 32.19 -8.79
C ASN A 134 -7.77 31.29 -10.02
N PRO A 135 -8.30 31.67 -11.20
CA PRO A 135 -8.24 30.83 -12.40
C PRO A 135 -6.79 30.59 -12.87
N ASN A 136 -5.88 31.55 -12.67
CA ASN A 136 -4.48 31.37 -13.04
C ASN A 136 -3.79 30.36 -12.11
N SER A 137 -4.07 30.43 -10.80
CA SER A 137 -3.57 29.47 -9.81
C SER A 137 -4.07 28.06 -10.13
N LEU A 138 -5.37 27.91 -10.40
CA LEU A 138 -5.98 26.64 -10.79
C LEU A 138 -5.40 26.09 -12.10
N HIS A 139 -5.14 26.96 -13.08
CA HIS A 139 -4.49 26.57 -14.33
C HIS A 139 -3.08 26.03 -14.09
N HIS A 140 -2.25 26.75 -13.32
CA HIS A 140 -0.90 26.30 -12.98
C HIS A 140 -0.92 24.99 -12.19
N ALA A 141 -1.84 24.83 -11.24
CA ALA A 141 -2.02 23.59 -10.51
C ALA A 141 -2.44 22.44 -11.44
N SER A 142 -3.31 22.69 -12.43
CA SER A 142 -3.68 21.69 -13.44
C SER A 142 -2.48 21.25 -14.27
N LEU A 143 -1.61 22.18 -14.68
CA LEU A 143 -0.35 21.84 -15.36
C LEU A 143 0.57 21.00 -14.46
N ALA A 144 0.69 21.36 -13.18
CA ALA A 144 1.47 20.59 -12.20
C ALA A 144 0.93 19.16 -12.03
N PHE A 145 -0.39 18.97 -12.05
CA PHE A 145 -1.03 17.65 -12.02
C PHE A 145 -0.66 16.83 -13.27
N GLN A 146 -0.73 17.40 -14.46
CA GLN A 146 -0.34 16.71 -15.69
C GLN A 146 1.14 16.31 -15.69
N GLN A 147 2.01 17.16 -15.17
CA GLN A 147 3.44 16.82 -15.00
C GLN A 147 3.63 15.64 -14.04
N ASP A 148 2.90 15.62 -12.92
CA ASP A 148 2.99 14.52 -11.95
C ASP A 148 2.46 13.20 -12.52
N LEU A 149 1.44 13.22 -13.39
CA LEU A 149 1.01 12.03 -14.13
C LEU A 149 2.14 11.46 -15.01
N ILE A 150 2.89 12.32 -15.70
CA ILE A 150 4.04 11.89 -16.52
C ILE A 150 5.13 11.29 -15.64
N LYS A 151 5.46 11.94 -14.51
CA LYS A 151 6.45 11.43 -13.54
C LYS A 151 6.04 10.06 -12.98
N LEU A 152 4.76 9.91 -12.66
CA LEU A 152 4.20 8.64 -12.20
C LEU A 152 4.33 7.55 -13.26
N GLY A 153 4.02 7.85 -14.52
CA GLY A 153 4.20 6.93 -15.64
C GLY A 153 5.65 6.45 -15.79
N LYS A 154 6.62 7.37 -15.69
CA LYS A 154 8.06 7.03 -15.71
C LYS A 154 8.45 6.13 -14.53
N LEU A 155 7.96 6.45 -13.32
CA LEU A 155 8.20 5.63 -12.13
C LEU A 155 7.66 4.21 -12.31
N HIS A 156 6.45 4.05 -12.85
CA HIS A 156 5.88 2.74 -13.14
C HIS A 156 6.69 1.95 -14.18
N ALA A 157 7.22 2.61 -15.21
CA ALA A 157 8.04 1.96 -16.22
C ALA A 157 9.33 1.38 -15.60
N VAL A 158 10.06 2.19 -14.83
CA VAL A 158 11.26 1.75 -14.10
C VAL A 158 10.94 0.61 -13.13
N LEU A 159 9.85 0.74 -12.35
CA LEU A 159 9.46 -0.30 -11.40
C LEU A 159 9.12 -1.61 -12.10
N ARG A 160 8.53 -1.57 -13.29
CA ARG A 160 8.23 -2.77 -14.09
C ARG A 160 9.51 -3.48 -14.53
N GLU A 161 10.56 -2.76 -14.89
CA GLU A 161 11.86 -3.36 -15.23
C GLU A 161 12.51 -4.07 -14.05
N LEU A 162 12.24 -3.61 -12.83
CA LEU A 162 12.73 -4.20 -11.59
C LEU A 162 11.87 -5.38 -11.09
N ASP A 163 10.78 -5.73 -11.80
CA ASP A 163 9.83 -6.74 -11.37
C ASP A 163 10.48 -8.14 -11.33
N PRO A 164 10.58 -8.77 -10.15
CA PRO A 164 11.17 -10.10 -10.03
C PRO A 164 10.41 -11.19 -10.79
N GLN A 165 9.14 -10.98 -11.16
CA GLN A 165 8.34 -11.95 -11.91
C GLN A 165 8.52 -11.87 -13.42
N LEU A 166 9.02 -10.74 -13.96
CA LEU A 166 9.28 -10.58 -15.39
C LEU A 166 10.59 -11.24 -15.85
N HIS A 167 11.47 -11.58 -14.90
CA HIS A 167 12.80 -12.15 -15.18
C HIS A 167 12.97 -13.59 -14.65
N ALA A 168 11.86 -14.28 -14.37
CA ALA A 168 11.83 -15.67 -13.86
C ALA A 168 11.43 -16.67 -14.95
#